data_AF-A0A3P7EXN7-F1
#
_entry.id   AF-A0A3P7EXN7-F1
#
_cell.length_a   1.000
_cell.length_b   1.000
_cell.length_c   1.000
_cell.angle_alpha   90.00
_cell.angle_beta   90.00
_cell.angle_gamma   90.00
#
_symmetry.space_group_name_H-M   'P 1'
#
loop_
_entity.id
_entity.type
_entity.pdbx_description
1 polymer ?
#
loop_
_entity_poly.entity_id
_entity_poly.type
_entity_poly.pdbx_seq_one_letter_code
_entity_poly.pdbx_strand_id
1 'polypeptide(L)'
;MEKHKHIAILGHVFDVSSNQRIYGPNGIYAPFTGRDATRMLVSEGMKDSGLEAYALDGLTSAQLYELGDWLKLYTRKYPCVGYIPSVYRSPMGDASNLLIELLNTWNKQSPKSLDFLELLPPCNSFFDGKLLRLTCNPYTSDTSEELYPRQLLEPEKARLRCACVPTSYLTHPRLRLYPDCPGIADHCLIKIDDPESVWTSRLASIEVI
;
A
#
# COMPACT_ATOMS: atom_id res chain seq x y z
N MET A 1 7.65 17.52 -9.20
CA MET A 1 6.66 16.43 -9.17
C MET A 1 5.26 17.01 -9.27
N GLU A 2 4.37 16.39 -10.03
CA GLU A 2 2.98 16.83 -10.15
C GLU A 2 2.07 16.03 -9.21
N LYS A 3 1.18 16.74 -8.50
CA LYS A 3 0.12 16.14 -7.68
C LYS A 3 -0.78 15.26 -8.56
N HIS A 4 -1.27 14.15 -8.01
CA HIS A 4 -2.14 13.16 -8.67
C HIS A 4 -1.55 12.39 -9.85
N LYS A 5 -0.29 12.64 -10.19
CA LYS A 5 0.44 11.92 -11.23
C LYS A 5 1.72 11.28 -10.75
N HIS A 6 2.42 11.92 -9.82
CA HIS A 6 3.71 11.44 -9.36
C HIS A 6 3.67 11.11 -7.87
N ILE A 7 4.43 10.11 -7.49
CA ILE A 7 4.75 9.78 -6.10
C ILE A 7 6.24 9.47 -6.02
N ALA A 8 6.88 9.85 -4.92
CA ALA A 8 8.25 9.44 -4.67
C ALA A 8 8.39 8.45 -3.52
N ILE A 9 9.31 7.49 -3.66
CA ILE A 9 9.64 6.49 -2.65
C ILE A 9 11.16 6.32 -2.67
N LEU A 10 11.82 6.61 -1.55
CA LEU A 10 13.28 6.61 -1.41
C LEU A 10 13.98 7.43 -2.52
N GLY A 11 13.40 8.58 -2.86
CA GLY A 11 13.86 9.43 -3.94
C GLY A 11 13.60 8.91 -5.36
N HIS A 12 13.02 7.72 -5.58
CA HIS A 12 12.54 7.29 -6.89
C HIS A 12 11.20 7.93 -7.21
N VAL A 13 11.06 8.59 -8.37
CA VAL A 13 9.80 9.20 -8.81
C VAL A 13 9.08 8.25 -9.76
N PHE A 14 7.87 7.82 -9.38
CA PHE A 14 7.02 6.96 -10.19
C PHE A 14 5.86 7.75 -10.78
N ASP A 15 5.53 7.50 -12.04
CA ASP A 15 4.31 7.99 -12.68
C ASP A 15 3.16 7.00 -12.42
N VAL A 16 2.21 7.43 -11.60
CA VAL A 16 1.01 6.69 -11.21
C VAL A 16 -0.23 7.14 -11.97
N SER A 17 -0.05 7.93 -13.04
CA SER A 17 -1.16 8.52 -13.79
C SER A 17 -2.09 7.49 -14.43
N SER A 18 -1.61 6.27 -14.68
CA SER A 18 -2.40 5.14 -15.18
C SER A 18 -3.52 4.70 -14.24
N ASN A 19 -3.46 5.06 -12.94
CA ASN A 19 -4.46 4.67 -11.95
C ASN A 19 -5.06 5.88 -11.20
N GLN A 20 -5.70 6.78 -11.98
CA GLN A 20 -6.40 7.96 -11.44
C GLN A 20 -7.46 7.62 -10.39
N ARG A 21 -8.02 6.41 -10.40
CA ARG A 21 -9.02 5.99 -9.40
C ARG A 21 -8.45 5.95 -7.98
N ILE A 22 -7.18 5.56 -7.85
CA ILE A 22 -6.51 5.43 -6.55
C ILE A 22 -5.68 6.67 -6.22
N TYR A 23 -5.05 7.30 -7.21
CA TYR A 23 -4.09 8.40 -7.01
C TYR A 23 -4.62 9.78 -7.41
N GLY A 24 -5.75 9.84 -8.14
CA GLY A 24 -6.42 11.07 -8.55
C GLY A 24 -6.94 11.88 -7.35
N PRO A 25 -7.49 13.09 -7.56
CA PRO A 25 -7.93 14.00 -6.49
C PRO A 25 -8.80 13.36 -5.40
N ASN A 26 -9.60 12.37 -5.81
CA ASN A 26 -10.62 11.69 -5.01
C ASN A 26 -10.22 10.26 -4.61
N GLY A 27 -9.01 9.84 -4.96
CA GLY A 27 -8.52 8.49 -4.71
C GLY A 27 -7.98 8.34 -3.28
N ILE A 28 -8.04 7.11 -2.77
CA ILE A 28 -7.57 6.81 -1.40
C ILE A 28 -6.08 7.11 -1.18
N TYR A 29 -5.25 7.12 -2.23
CA TYR A 29 -3.82 7.42 -2.16
C TYR A 29 -3.48 8.82 -2.71
N ALA A 30 -4.49 9.64 -2.99
CA ALA A 30 -4.29 11.05 -3.35
C ALA A 30 -3.34 11.81 -2.41
N PRO A 31 -3.40 11.60 -1.07
CA PRO A 31 -2.52 12.31 -0.13
C PRO A 31 -1.02 12.03 -0.32
N PHE A 32 -0.65 10.92 -0.97
CA PHE A 32 0.75 10.56 -1.22
C PHE A 32 1.33 11.22 -2.46
N THR A 33 0.47 11.71 -3.35
CA THR A 33 0.90 12.21 -4.65
C THR A 33 1.48 13.62 -4.57
N GLY A 34 2.38 13.95 -5.49
CA GLY A 34 3.07 15.24 -5.55
C GLY A 34 4.14 15.42 -4.48
N ARG A 35 4.49 14.37 -3.72
CA ARG A 35 5.49 14.40 -2.66
C ARG A 35 6.24 13.06 -2.53
N ASP A 36 7.29 13.08 -1.71
CA ASP A 36 7.90 11.86 -1.23
C ASP A 36 6.97 11.22 -0.18
N ALA A 37 6.58 9.98 -0.41
CA ALA A 37 5.67 9.21 0.42
C ALA A 37 6.38 8.14 1.25
N THR A 38 7.73 8.11 1.23
CA THR A 38 8.55 7.11 1.92
C THR A 38 8.09 6.84 3.34
N ARG A 39 7.92 7.90 4.15
CA ARG A 39 7.47 7.76 5.54
C ARG A 39 6.00 7.40 5.66
N MET A 40 5.15 8.04 4.85
CA MET A 40 3.69 7.85 4.87
C MET A 40 3.28 6.42 4.51
N LEU A 41 4.02 5.78 3.60
CA LEU A 41 3.76 4.42 3.14
C LEU A 41 3.97 3.36 4.22
N VAL A 42 4.66 3.65 5.31
CA VAL A 42 4.85 2.68 6.42
C VAL A 42 4.30 3.19 7.74
N SER A 43 3.60 4.33 7.69
CA SER A 43 2.88 4.89 8.83
C SER A 43 1.51 4.23 8.98
N GLU A 44 1.08 4.03 10.22
CA GLU A 44 -0.23 3.48 10.53
C GLU A 44 -1.35 4.37 9.99
N GLY A 45 -2.38 3.76 9.40
CA GLY A 45 -3.54 4.48 8.89
C GLY A 45 -3.24 5.49 7.78
N MET A 46 -2.05 5.45 7.16
CA MET A 46 -1.70 6.29 6.00
C MET A 46 -1.70 7.79 6.31
N LYS A 47 -1.57 8.15 7.60
CA LYS A 47 -1.62 9.52 8.07
C LYS A 47 -0.26 10.20 7.90
N ASP A 48 -0.30 11.48 7.52
CA ASP A 48 0.89 12.33 7.59
C ASP A 48 1.26 12.48 9.07
N SER A 49 2.46 12.04 9.43
CA SER A 49 2.96 12.13 10.81
C SER A 49 3.51 13.52 11.14
N GLY A 50 3.52 14.45 10.16
CA GLY A 50 4.12 15.77 10.30
C GLY A 50 5.66 15.75 10.35
N LEU A 51 6.26 14.55 10.28
CA LEU A 51 7.69 14.34 10.11
C LEU A 51 8.07 14.57 8.63
N GLU A 52 9.34 14.91 8.40
CA GLU A 52 9.90 15.01 7.05
C GLU A 52 9.55 13.75 6.25
N ALA A 53 8.90 13.92 5.10
CA ALA A 53 8.23 12.83 4.38
C ALA A 53 9.20 11.74 3.86
N TYR A 54 10.50 12.03 3.91
CA TYR A 54 11.63 11.19 3.53
C TYR A 54 12.43 10.63 4.74
N ALA A 55 12.04 10.86 5.99
CA ALA A 55 12.83 10.43 7.15
C ALA A 55 12.60 8.95 7.51
N LEU A 56 13.69 8.20 7.73
CA LEU A 56 13.65 6.81 8.22
C LEU A 56 13.79 6.69 9.74
N ASP A 57 14.14 7.77 10.43
CA ASP A 57 14.39 7.75 11.87
C ASP A 57 13.16 7.28 12.65
N GLY A 58 13.38 6.35 13.58
CA GLY A 58 12.33 5.76 14.40
C GLY A 58 11.43 4.75 13.66
N LEU A 59 11.73 4.37 12.41
CA LEU A 59 11.09 3.20 11.80
C LEU A 59 11.60 1.92 12.44
N THR A 60 10.67 0.99 12.71
CA THR A 60 11.00 -0.36 13.13
C THR A 60 11.61 -1.17 11.98
N SER A 61 12.32 -2.25 12.29
CA SER A 61 12.84 -3.16 11.26
C SER A 61 11.72 -3.68 10.35
N ALA A 62 10.54 -3.98 10.90
CA ALA A 62 9.37 -4.43 10.14
C ALA A 62 8.91 -3.38 9.12
N GLN A 63 8.82 -2.11 9.54
CA GLN A 63 8.47 -1.00 8.65
C GLN A 63 9.53 -0.77 7.58
N LEU A 64 10.82 -0.92 7.90
CA LEU A 64 11.89 -0.84 6.89
C LEU A 64 11.75 -1.95 5.84
N TYR A 65 11.38 -3.17 6.24
CA TYR A 65 11.09 -4.23 5.27
C TYR A 65 9.83 -3.96 4.44
N GLU A 66 8.77 -3.46 5.07
CA GLU A 66 7.56 -3.04 4.34
C GLU A 66 7.87 -1.96 3.30
N LEU A 67 8.76 -1.01 3.62
CA LEU A 67 9.21 0.01 2.67
C LEU A 67 9.92 -0.60 1.45
N GLY A 68 10.72 -1.64 1.65
CA GLY A 68 11.33 -2.41 0.57
C GLY A 68 10.30 -3.11 -0.31
N ASP A 69 9.27 -3.70 0.30
CA ASP A 69 8.15 -4.30 -0.44
C ASP A 69 7.38 -3.24 -1.25
N TRP A 70 7.16 -2.05 -0.70
CA TRP A 70 6.55 -0.91 -1.41
C TRP A 70 7.40 -0.49 -2.61
N LEU A 71 8.70 -0.27 -2.42
CA LEU A 71 9.59 0.09 -3.53
C LEU A 71 9.55 -0.99 -4.63
N LYS A 72 9.56 -2.27 -4.25
CA LYS A 72 9.49 -3.39 -5.19
C LYS A 72 8.18 -3.42 -5.96
N LEU A 73 7.05 -3.23 -5.28
CA LEU A 73 5.73 -3.14 -5.92
C LEU A 73 5.71 -2.01 -6.94
N TYR A 74 6.10 -0.80 -6.55
CA TYR A 74 6.04 0.37 -7.43
C TYR A 74 7.00 0.24 -8.61
N THR A 75 8.21 -0.28 -8.39
CA THR A 75 9.18 -0.53 -9.46
C THR A 75 8.66 -1.51 -10.51
N ARG A 76 7.83 -2.49 -10.11
CA ARG A 76 7.19 -3.41 -11.06
C ARG A 76 5.93 -2.83 -11.70
N LYS A 77 5.14 -2.04 -10.95
CA LYS A 77 3.81 -1.58 -11.37
C LYS A 77 3.82 -0.30 -12.19
N TYR A 78 4.73 0.63 -11.90
CA TYR A 78 4.74 1.97 -12.46
C TYR A 78 6.10 2.32 -13.05
N PRO A 79 6.15 3.08 -14.15
CA PRO A 79 7.40 3.56 -14.70
C PRO A 79 8.07 4.55 -13.73
N CYS A 80 9.36 4.34 -13.46
CA CYS A 80 10.20 5.29 -12.77
C CYS A 80 10.64 6.38 -13.76
N VAL A 81 10.17 7.61 -13.57
CA VAL A 81 10.37 8.74 -14.50
C VAL A 81 11.47 9.70 -14.06
N GLY A 82 12.08 9.48 -12.89
CA GLY A 82 13.21 10.27 -12.43
C GLY A 82 13.56 10.04 -10.97
N TYR A 83 14.39 10.93 -10.43
CA TYR A 83 14.84 10.89 -9.04
C TYR A 83 14.73 12.27 -8.37
N ILE A 84 14.49 12.28 -7.05
CA ILE A 84 14.56 13.48 -6.21
C ILE A 84 15.90 13.50 -5.47
N PRO A 85 16.71 14.56 -5.60
CA PRO A 85 17.89 14.78 -4.78
C PRO A 85 17.51 14.75 -3.29
N SER A 86 18.12 13.84 -2.53
CA SER A 86 17.74 13.54 -1.15
C SER A 86 18.86 12.77 -0.42
N VAL A 87 18.61 12.34 0.82
CA VAL A 87 19.53 11.43 1.54
C VAL A 87 19.73 10.09 0.83
N TYR A 88 18.84 9.73 -0.09
CA TYR A 88 18.89 8.48 -0.88
C TYR A 88 19.58 8.64 -2.23
N ARG A 89 19.58 9.86 -2.79
CA ARG A 89 19.97 10.13 -4.18
C ARG A 89 20.76 11.43 -4.29
N SER A 90 21.88 11.40 -5.01
CA SER A 90 22.65 12.61 -5.33
C SER A 90 21.86 13.55 -6.25
N PRO A 91 22.27 14.82 -6.41
CA PRO A 91 21.72 15.71 -7.43
C PRO A 91 21.83 15.18 -8.87
N MET A 92 22.77 14.28 -9.13
CA MET A 92 22.95 13.60 -10.42
C MET A 92 22.10 12.32 -10.54
N GLY A 93 21.40 11.93 -9.48
CA GLY A 93 20.56 10.74 -9.44
C GLY A 93 21.29 9.47 -8.99
N ASP A 94 22.54 9.55 -8.56
CA ASP A 94 23.29 8.38 -8.06
C ASP A 94 22.74 7.92 -6.71
N ALA A 95 22.71 6.60 -6.48
CA ALA A 95 22.28 6.05 -5.19
C ALA A 95 23.31 6.38 -4.09
N SER A 96 22.83 6.84 -2.93
CA SER A 96 23.68 7.04 -1.75
C SER A 96 24.06 5.70 -1.10
N ASN A 97 25.11 5.72 -0.26
CA ASN A 97 25.50 4.53 0.50
C ASN A 97 24.35 3.99 1.37
N LEU A 98 23.55 4.89 1.97
CA LEU A 98 22.36 4.51 2.74
C LEU A 98 21.37 3.71 1.89
N LEU A 99 21.05 4.20 0.67
CA LEU A 99 20.13 3.49 -0.22
C LEU A 99 20.70 2.14 -0.65
N ILE A 100 21.99 2.08 -0.98
CA ILE A 100 22.69 0.84 -1.36
C ILE A 100 22.65 -0.18 -0.22
N GLU A 101 22.91 0.24 1.02
CA GLU A 101 22.87 -0.63 2.21
C GLU A 101 21.46 -1.18 2.49
N LEU A 102 20.42 -0.34 2.37
CA LEU A 102 19.02 -0.76 2.50
C LEU A 102 18.67 -1.82 1.46
N LEU A 103 18.97 -1.56 0.17
CA LEU A 103 18.70 -2.49 -0.92
C LEU A 103 19.44 -3.83 -0.72
N ASN A 104 20.70 -3.78 -0.31
CA ASN A 104 21.49 -4.98 -0.02
C ASN A 104 20.89 -5.79 1.14
N THR A 105 20.37 -5.11 2.17
CA THR A 105 19.72 -5.76 3.31
C THR A 105 18.44 -6.47 2.89
N TRP A 106 17.59 -5.80 2.10
CA TRP A 106 16.34 -6.39 1.59
C TRP A 106 16.57 -7.53 0.61
N ASN A 107 17.61 -7.47 -0.22
CA ASN A 107 17.95 -8.55 -1.15
C ASN A 107 18.49 -9.81 -0.45
N LYS A 108 19.22 -9.66 0.67
CA LYS A 108 19.74 -10.79 1.45
C LYS A 108 18.65 -11.54 2.22
N GLN A 109 17.64 -10.81 2.67
CA GLN A 109 16.48 -11.34 3.35
C GLN A 109 15.25 -11.15 2.47
N SER A 110 15.18 -11.84 1.32
CA SER A 110 13.86 -12.07 0.73
C SER A 110 13.02 -12.73 1.83
N PRO A 111 11.93 -12.11 2.31
CA PRO A 111 11.06 -12.76 3.28
C PRO A 111 10.67 -14.10 2.65
N LYS A 112 10.84 -15.21 3.38
CA LYS A 112 10.27 -16.50 2.96
C LYS A 112 8.82 -16.20 2.59
N SER A 113 8.46 -16.41 1.33
CA SER A 113 7.10 -16.23 0.86
C SER A 113 6.21 -16.97 1.83
N LEU A 114 5.45 -16.23 2.64
CA LEU A 114 4.47 -16.85 3.52
C LEU A 114 3.39 -17.40 2.60
N ASP A 115 3.43 -18.69 2.31
CA ASP A 115 2.40 -19.41 1.56
C ASP A 115 1.00 -19.08 2.12
N PHE A 116 0.90 -18.88 3.43
CA PHE A 116 -0.34 -18.50 4.10
C PHE A 116 -0.92 -17.15 3.65
N LEU A 117 -0.10 -16.14 3.33
CA LEU A 117 -0.61 -14.85 2.86
C LEU A 117 -1.28 -14.96 1.48
N GLU A 118 -0.80 -15.89 0.65
CA GLU A 118 -1.45 -16.19 -0.63
C GLU A 118 -2.80 -16.89 -0.43
N LEU A 119 -2.93 -17.66 0.65
CA LEU A 119 -4.14 -18.38 1.02
C LEU A 119 -5.21 -17.49 1.70
N LEU A 120 -4.88 -16.26 2.09
CA LEU A 120 -5.86 -15.35 2.70
C LEU A 120 -7.00 -15.03 1.72
N PRO A 121 -8.27 -15.33 2.07
CA PRO A 121 -9.40 -15.15 1.16
C PRO A 121 -9.62 -13.67 0.80
N PRO A 122 -10.18 -13.37 -0.39
CA PRO A 122 -10.54 -12.01 -0.75
C PRO A 122 -11.72 -11.50 0.08
N CYS A 123 -11.84 -10.18 0.19
CA CYS A 123 -13.01 -9.57 0.82
C CYS A 123 -14.18 -9.48 -0.17
N ASN A 124 -15.39 -9.45 0.38
CA ASN A 124 -16.56 -9.02 -0.37
C ASN A 124 -16.58 -7.50 -0.47
N SER A 125 -16.97 -6.98 -1.65
CA SER A 125 -17.06 -5.56 -1.92
C SER A 125 -18.47 -5.18 -2.36
N PHE A 126 -19.03 -4.13 -1.78
CA PHE A 126 -20.29 -3.52 -2.22
C PHE A 126 -20.13 -2.00 -2.32
N PHE A 127 -20.52 -1.41 -3.45
CA PHE A 127 -20.47 0.04 -3.63
C PHE A 127 -21.88 0.59 -3.82
N ASP A 128 -22.24 1.61 -3.04
CA ASP A 128 -23.57 2.21 -3.03
C ASP A 128 -23.70 3.49 -3.87
N GLY A 129 -22.64 3.88 -4.60
CA GLY A 129 -22.57 5.15 -5.32
C GLY A 129 -21.71 6.21 -4.62
N LYS A 130 -21.34 6.02 -3.35
CA LYS A 130 -20.52 6.97 -2.56
C LYS A 130 -19.47 6.28 -1.70
N LEU A 131 -19.82 5.14 -1.11
CA LEU A 131 -19.00 4.38 -0.18
C LEU A 131 -18.81 2.96 -0.71
N LEU A 132 -17.56 2.52 -0.72
CA LEU A 132 -17.20 1.12 -0.89
C LEU A 132 -17.17 0.46 0.49
N ARG A 133 -18.08 -0.50 0.69
CA ARG A 133 -18.12 -1.38 1.84
C ARG A 133 -17.33 -2.65 1.54
N LEU A 134 -16.36 -2.95 2.40
CA LEU A 134 -15.60 -4.20 2.40
C LEU A 134 -15.98 -5.05 3.61
N THR A 135 -16.29 -6.32 3.40
CA THR A 135 -16.65 -7.28 4.46
C THR A 135 -15.93 -8.61 4.27
N CYS A 136 -15.77 -9.35 5.36
CA CYS A 136 -15.32 -10.73 5.32
C CYS A 136 -16.52 -11.65 5.57
N ASN A 137 -16.89 -12.49 4.59
CA ASN A 137 -17.93 -13.48 4.83
C ASN A 137 -17.36 -14.60 5.70
N PRO A 138 -18.06 -15.01 6.77
CA PRO A 138 -17.77 -16.25 7.46
C PRO A 138 -18.27 -17.40 6.58
N TYR A 139 -17.46 -17.87 5.64
CA TYR A 139 -17.76 -19.17 5.03
C TYR A 139 -17.62 -20.23 6.12
N THR A 140 -18.77 -20.82 6.44
CA THR A 140 -19.05 -21.80 7.48
C THR A 140 -18.01 -22.91 7.61
N SER A 141 -17.45 -23.08 8.80
CA SER A 141 -17.16 -24.38 9.43
C SER A 141 -16.74 -24.17 10.88
N ASP A 142 -17.58 -24.59 11.83
CA ASP A 142 -17.42 -24.98 13.26
C ASP A 142 -16.32 -24.42 14.19
N THR A 143 -15.41 -23.59 13.73
CA THR A 143 -14.41 -22.85 14.49
C THR A 143 -14.42 -21.41 13.98
N SER A 144 -15.27 -20.58 14.58
CA SER A 144 -15.57 -19.22 14.16
C SER A 144 -14.43 -18.25 14.51
N GLU A 145 -13.26 -18.39 13.88
CA GLU A 145 -12.25 -17.32 13.96
C GLU A 145 -12.75 -16.12 13.14
N GLU A 146 -12.92 -14.98 13.80
CA GLU A 146 -13.33 -13.74 13.13
C GLU A 146 -12.24 -13.26 12.17
N LEU A 147 -12.67 -12.85 10.98
CA LEU A 147 -11.78 -12.34 9.94
C LEU A 147 -12.06 -10.85 9.71
N TYR A 148 -10.99 -10.08 9.56
CA TYR A 148 -11.07 -8.63 9.39
C TYR A 148 -10.49 -8.21 8.04
N PRO A 149 -11.13 -7.26 7.33
CA PRO A 149 -10.60 -6.74 6.07
C PRO A 149 -9.25 -6.02 6.26
N ARG A 150 -8.28 -6.35 5.42
CA ARG A 150 -6.96 -5.70 5.34
C ARG A 150 -6.52 -5.46 3.91
N GLN A 151 -5.69 -4.44 3.70
CA GLN A 151 -4.92 -4.29 2.48
C GLN A 151 -3.69 -5.21 2.57
N LEU A 152 -3.64 -6.23 1.71
CA LEU A 152 -2.48 -7.12 1.59
C LEU A 152 -1.56 -6.61 0.48
N LEU A 153 -0.29 -6.41 0.82
CA LEU A 153 0.79 -6.05 -0.09
C LEU A 153 1.42 -7.32 -0.70
N GLU A 154 1.30 -7.48 -2.01
CA GLU A 154 1.86 -8.58 -2.80
C GLU A 154 2.89 -8.01 -3.80
N PRO A 155 4.13 -7.71 -3.33
CA PRO A 155 5.12 -7.01 -4.14
C PRO A 155 5.59 -7.82 -5.34
N GLU A 156 5.59 -9.15 -5.27
CA GLU A 156 5.95 -10.01 -6.41
C GLU A 156 4.93 -9.96 -7.55
N LYS A 157 3.66 -9.76 -7.21
CA LYS A 157 2.56 -9.65 -8.17
C LYS A 157 2.28 -8.20 -8.56
N ALA A 158 3.10 -7.25 -8.07
CA ALA A 158 2.86 -5.82 -8.25
C ALA A 158 1.44 -5.40 -7.82
N ARG A 159 0.94 -5.99 -6.73
CA ARG A 159 -0.45 -5.91 -6.33
C ARG A 159 -0.64 -5.49 -4.89
N LEU A 160 -1.65 -4.68 -4.68
CA LEU A 160 -2.33 -4.52 -3.40
C LEU A 160 -3.72 -5.12 -3.56
N ARG A 161 -4.28 -5.81 -2.57
CA ARG A 161 -5.68 -6.29 -2.63
C ARG A 161 -6.34 -6.31 -1.25
N CYS A 162 -7.65 -6.47 -1.21
CA CYS A 162 -8.31 -6.81 0.04
C CYS A 162 -8.10 -8.28 0.38
N ALA A 163 -7.77 -8.55 1.63
CA ALA A 163 -7.67 -9.88 2.21
C ALA A 163 -8.40 -9.93 3.55
N CYS A 164 -9.07 -11.04 3.81
CA CYS A 164 -9.72 -11.34 5.07
C CYS A 164 -8.75 -12.07 5.99
N VAL A 165 -8.43 -11.46 7.13
CA VAL A 165 -7.30 -11.85 7.97
C VAL A 165 -7.78 -12.16 9.38
N PRO A 166 -7.37 -13.29 9.97
CA PRO A 166 -7.69 -13.59 11.36
C PRO A 166 -6.85 -12.75 12.34
N THR A 167 -7.31 -12.69 13.59
CA THR A 167 -6.65 -11.94 14.69
C THR A 167 -5.16 -12.26 14.83
N SER A 168 -4.81 -13.53 14.65
CA SER A 168 -3.45 -14.06 14.78
C SER A 168 -2.43 -13.43 13.82
N TYR A 169 -2.87 -12.87 12.69
CA TYR A 169 -1.98 -12.27 11.68
C TYR A 169 -2.15 -10.77 11.51
N LEU A 170 -3.00 -10.07 12.29
CA LEU A 170 -3.31 -8.65 12.05
C LEU A 170 -2.10 -7.70 12.14
N THR A 171 -1.03 -8.11 12.82
CA THR A 171 0.22 -7.33 12.97
C THR A 171 1.27 -7.66 11.91
N HIS A 172 0.92 -8.48 10.91
CA HIS A 172 1.87 -8.85 9.87
C HIS A 172 2.28 -7.62 9.03
N PRO A 173 3.59 -7.39 8.74
CA PRO A 173 4.05 -6.17 8.08
C PRO A 173 3.46 -5.88 6.69
N ARG A 174 3.05 -6.93 5.96
CA ARG A 174 2.39 -6.81 4.65
C ARG A 174 0.89 -6.52 4.71
N LEU A 175 0.32 -6.40 5.91
CA LEU A 175 -1.10 -6.11 6.10
C LEU A 175 -1.27 -4.69 6.63
N ARG A 176 -2.18 -3.95 6.00
CA ARG A 176 -2.49 -2.58 6.39
C ARG A 176 -3.97 -2.38 6.63
N LEU A 177 -4.26 -1.42 7.50
CA LEU A 177 -5.61 -0.90 7.70
C LEU A 177 -6.02 -0.05 6.50
N TYR A 178 -7.31 -0.10 6.18
CA TYR A 178 -7.90 0.92 5.33
C TYR A 178 -7.95 2.27 6.08
N PRO A 179 -7.83 3.40 5.36
CA PRO A 179 -8.04 4.71 5.95
C PRO A 179 -9.37 4.75 6.72
N ASP A 180 -9.34 5.29 7.94
CA ASP A 180 -10.48 5.43 8.83
C ASP A 180 -11.23 4.12 9.19
N CYS A 181 -10.61 2.95 8.99
CA CYS A 181 -11.15 1.66 9.41
C CYS A 181 -10.47 1.15 10.69
N PRO A 182 -11.22 0.87 11.78
CA PRO A 182 -10.68 0.29 12.99
C PRO A 182 -10.03 -1.08 12.76
N GLY A 183 -9.03 -1.42 13.59
CA GLY A 183 -8.32 -2.70 13.47
C GLY A 183 -9.25 -3.92 13.51
N ILE A 184 -10.18 -3.97 14.45
CA ILE A 184 -11.09 -5.12 14.59
C ILE A 184 -12.47 -4.85 13.99
N ALA A 185 -12.56 -4.00 12.96
CA ALA A 185 -13.83 -3.73 12.31
C ALA A 185 -14.27 -4.92 11.43
N ASP A 186 -15.51 -5.35 11.62
CA ASP A 186 -16.19 -6.37 10.81
C ASP A 186 -16.43 -5.90 9.35
N HIS A 187 -16.44 -4.59 9.14
CA HIS A 187 -16.50 -3.98 7.82
C HIS A 187 -15.72 -2.66 7.75
N CYS A 188 -15.15 -2.36 6.57
CA CYS A 188 -14.54 -1.07 6.29
C CYS A 188 -15.39 -0.29 5.29
N LEU A 189 -15.59 1.00 5.54
CA LEU A 189 -16.27 1.93 4.63
C LEU A 189 -15.24 2.90 4.05
N ILE A 190 -15.07 2.86 2.75
CA ILE A 190 -14.08 3.65 2.02
C ILE A 190 -14.83 4.65 1.15
N LYS A 191 -14.60 5.93 1.39
CA LYS A 191 -15.17 7.01 0.58
C LYS A 191 -14.53 7.03 -0.79
N ILE A 192 -15.35 6.98 -1.85
CA ILE A 192 -14.92 7.13 -3.24
C ILE A 192 -15.69 8.34 -3.79
N ASP A 193 -14.99 9.45 -3.98
CA ASP A 193 -15.63 10.73 -4.33
C ASP A 193 -15.98 10.86 -5.83
N ASP A 194 -15.73 9.82 -6.66
CA ASP A 194 -16.13 9.77 -8.07
C ASP A 194 -16.86 8.44 -8.44
N PRO A 195 -18.20 8.45 -8.61
CA PRO A 195 -19.03 7.27 -8.89
C PRO A 195 -18.85 6.67 -10.29
N GLU A 196 -18.39 7.44 -11.29
CA GLU A 196 -18.20 6.95 -12.66
C GLU A 196 -17.06 5.93 -12.74
N SER A 197 -16.13 5.98 -11.79
CA SER A 197 -15.02 5.03 -11.67
C SER A 197 -15.44 3.60 -11.29
N VAL A 198 -16.67 3.39 -10.81
CA VAL A 198 -17.14 2.09 -10.28
C VAL A 198 -17.84 1.22 -11.31
N TRP A 199 -18.36 1.79 -12.38
CA TRP A 199 -19.18 1.07 -13.37
C TRP A 199 -18.40 0.11 -14.29
N THR A 200 -17.08 -0.04 -14.14
CA THR A 200 -16.27 -0.87 -15.06
C THR A 200 -15.56 -2.08 -14.46
N SER A 201 -15.34 -2.23 -13.15
CA SER A 201 -14.74 -3.47 -12.61
C SER A 201 -14.61 -3.53 -11.08
N ARG A 202 -15.12 -4.63 -10.51
CA ARG A 202 -14.82 -5.29 -9.22
C ARG A 202 -13.85 -4.58 -8.26
N LEU A 203 -14.40 -3.85 -7.29
CA LEU A 203 -13.64 -3.25 -6.16
C LEU A 203 -13.07 -4.28 -5.16
N ALA A 204 -13.42 -5.56 -5.25
CA ALA A 204 -12.84 -6.64 -4.44
C ALA A 204 -11.40 -7.00 -4.83
N SER A 205 -10.93 -6.52 -5.98
CA SER A 205 -9.56 -6.67 -6.43
C SER A 205 -9.08 -5.31 -6.94
N ILE A 206 -8.10 -4.72 -6.25
CA ILE A 206 -7.32 -3.56 -6.75
C ILE A 206 -6.50 -3.94 -8.02
N GLU A 207 -6.74 -5.13 -8.57
CA GLU A 207 -6.51 -5.54 -9.95
C GLU A 207 -7.84 -5.73 -10.65
N VAL A 208 -8.24 -4.77 -11.49
CA VAL A 208 -8.41 -4.93 -12.94
C VAL A 208 -8.49 -3.50 -13.50
N ILE A 209 -7.33 -2.94 -13.82
CA ILE A 209 -6.90 -2.15 -15.00
C ILE A 209 -5.42 -1.77 -14.75
#